data_AF-A0A931PIP1-F1
#
_entry.id   AF-A0A931PIP1-F1
#
_cell.length_a   1.000
_cell.length_b   1.000
_cell.length_c   1.000
_cell.angle_alpha   90.00
_cell.angle_beta   90.00
_cell.angle_gamma   90.00
#
_symmetry.space_group_name_H-M   'P 1'
#
loop_
_entity.id
_entity.type
_entity.pdbx_description
1 polymer ?
#
loop_
_entity_poly.entity_id
_entity_poly.type
_entity_poly.pdbx_seq_one_letter_code
_entity_poly.pdbx_strand_id
1 'polypeptide(L)'
;MTSHLTDRNSASQRESERSPGPKRPGPKRDVLKAARLGAAVVAFAIGQTIAAAPAAAQTLLRDAEIEEWLDERATPLLEAAGIQPDRIEILLIGDPTFNAFAGGHVMGFHTGMLTTAETPNQVEAVIAHEVGHIAGGHTARSDEVISTATAPMLLSLVLAAGAVAAGAPQAGMGILGLGQNIGLANYLKYSRGQEASADSASLEFLEKLGKSGEGALEIWRKLRNTQIIRGQRINPYQQTHPLAVEREEALRERVESSPYFGKEDSPEEVYRLKMIQAKIYGFLQDTKFTLRQFPESDASDPARYARAVAYYRGADLDKARAEIDALIEAHPDNPYFHELKGQMLFEFGHVAESIEPHRKSVELDPTAALLRVNLGRALLGLEDIGHADEAITELKRAVLLEKDNAFAWFELSRAYGLKGDIPMAHLATAESKYQSGQVGEAAQFAQRALEGLPQGSPDRRRAQDILAAARARAASARNR
;
A
#
# COMPACT_ATOMS: atom_id res chain seq x y z
N MET A 1 -22.17 -66.03 -52.97
CA MET A 1 -23.41 -66.65 -53.50
C MET A 1 -24.26 -65.56 -54.10
N THR A 2 -24.66 -65.78 -55.36
CA THR A 2 -25.74 -65.12 -56.15
C THR A 2 -25.65 -63.60 -56.40
N SER A 3 -25.36 -63.09 -57.63
CA SER A 3 -26.18 -63.15 -58.88
C SER A 3 -27.36 -62.16 -58.80
N HIS A 4 -27.70 -61.25 -59.72
CA HIS A 4 -27.53 -61.15 -61.18
C HIS A 4 -28.12 -59.78 -61.69
N LEU A 5 -27.94 -59.49 -63.00
CA LEU A 5 -28.86 -58.77 -63.94
C LEU A 5 -28.85 -57.21 -63.95
N THR A 6 -28.27 -56.55 -64.97
CA THR A 6 -28.81 -56.12 -66.32
C THR A 6 -29.80 -54.95 -66.24
N ASP A 7 -29.95 -54.01 -67.18
CA ASP A 7 -29.33 -53.59 -68.45
C ASP A 7 -30.15 -52.36 -68.94
N ARG A 8 -29.62 -51.56 -69.89
CA ARG A 8 -30.28 -50.53 -70.75
C ARG A 8 -30.74 -49.20 -70.12
N ASN A 9 -30.28 -48.01 -70.54
CA ASN A 9 -30.20 -47.32 -71.85
C ASN A 9 -31.42 -46.42 -72.14
N SER A 10 -31.23 -45.09 -72.10
CA SER A 10 -31.53 -44.12 -73.18
C SER A 10 -32.04 -42.73 -72.72
N ALA A 11 -31.34 -41.72 -73.25
CA ALA A 11 -31.76 -40.40 -73.73
C ALA A 11 -32.49 -39.39 -72.81
N SER A 12 -31.86 -38.22 -72.61
CA SER A 12 -32.48 -36.90 -72.83
C SER A 12 -31.43 -35.79 -72.69
N GLN A 13 -31.34 -34.94 -73.72
CA GLN A 13 -30.51 -33.73 -73.78
C GLN A 13 -30.92 -32.70 -72.71
N ARG A 14 -29.95 -31.97 -72.14
CA ARG A 14 -30.02 -30.52 -71.86
C ARG A 14 -28.71 -30.02 -71.25
N GLU A 15 -28.23 -28.90 -71.79
CA GLU A 15 -27.20 -28.04 -71.21
C GLU A 15 -27.69 -27.44 -69.88
N SER A 16 -26.86 -27.44 -68.84
CA SER A 16 -26.58 -26.25 -68.02
C SER A 16 -25.51 -26.54 -66.95
N GLU A 17 -24.63 -25.56 -66.77
CA GLU A 17 -23.94 -25.21 -65.52
C GLU A 17 -22.84 -26.15 -64.99
N ARG A 18 -21.60 -25.77 -65.34
CA ARG A 18 -20.39 -26.13 -64.58
C ARG A 18 -20.48 -25.59 -63.16
N SER A 19 -20.55 -26.49 -62.18
CA SER A 19 -20.38 -26.16 -60.76
C SER A 19 -18.89 -26.01 -60.41
N PRO A 20 -18.43 -24.90 -59.80
CA PRO A 20 -17.07 -24.80 -59.30
C PRO A 20 -16.95 -25.45 -57.91
N GLY A 21 -15.95 -26.32 -57.75
CA GLY A 21 -15.57 -26.91 -56.47
C GLY A 21 -15.14 -25.86 -55.42
N PRO A 22 -14.94 -26.28 -54.15
CA PRO A 22 -14.77 -25.36 -53.02
C PRO A 22 -13.56 -24.44 -53.21
N LYS A 23 -13.80 -23.12 -53.12
CA LYS A 23 -12.76 -22.09 -53.16
C LYS A 23 -11.77 -22.33 -52.02
N ARG A 24 -10.52 -22.67 -52.35
CA ARG A 24 -9.39 -22.58 -51.42
C ARG A 24 -9.29 -21.13 -50.92
N PRO A 25 -9.11 -20.87 -49.61
CA PRO A 25 -8.90 -19.52 -49.12
C PRO A 25 -7.66 -18.93 -49.81
N GLY A 26 -7.82 -17.74 -50.40
CA GLY A 26 -6.71 -17.07 -51.07
C GLY A 26 -5.64 -16.61 -50.07
N PRO A 27 -4.40 -16.41 -50.54
CA PRO A 27 -3.22 -16.13 -49.71
C PRO A 27 -3.37 -14.89 -48.80
N LYS A 28 -4.34 -14.00 -49.07
CA LYS A 28 -4.63 -12.82 -48.24
C LYS A 28 -5.26 -13.14 -46.88
N ARG A 29 -6.01 -14.25 -46.74
CA ARG A 29 -6.65 -14.64 -45.47
C ARG A 29 -5.66 -15.27 -44.48
N ASP A 30 -4.66 -15.98 -44.99
CA ASP A 30 -3.64 -16.65 -44.17
C ASP A 30 -2.55 -15.66 -43.73
N VAL A 31 -2.25 -14.65 -44.54
CA VAL A 31 -1.36 -13.53 -44.16
C VAL A 31 -1.97 -12.69 -43.02
N LEU A 32 -3.28 -12.42 -43.04
CA LEU A 32 -3.96 -11.72 -41.94
C LEU A 32 -4.01 -12.53 -40.64
N LYS A 33 -4.13 -13.86 -40.72
CA LYS A 33 -4.08 -14.75 -39.55
C LYS A 33 -2.67 -14.85 -38.97
N ALA A 34 -1.65 -14.95 -39.83
CA ALA A 34 -0.25 -14.94 -39.41
C ALA A 34 0.18 -13.60 -38.78
N ALA A 35 -0.31 -12.47 -39.31
CA ALA A 35 -0.06 -11.14 -38.73
C ALA A 35 -0.74 -10.96 -37.35
N ARG A 36 -1.96 -11.50 -37.17
CA ARG A 36 -2.66 -11.48 -35.88
C ARG A 36 -1.99 -12.41 -34.85
N LEU A 37 -1.49 -13.56 -35.27
CA LEU A 37 -0.76 -14.49 -34.41
C LEU A 37 0.62 -13.93 -34.02
N GLY A 38 1.32 -13.28 -34.96
CA GLY A 38 2.59 -12.60 -34.69
C GLY A 38 2.45 -11.41 -33.73
N ALA A 39 1.39 -10.61 -33.88
CA ALA A 39 1.09 -9.52 -32.94
C ALA A 39 0.74 -10.03 -31.53
N ALA A 40 0.02 -11.16 -31.42
CA ALA A 40 -0.31 -11.79 -30.14
C ALA A 40 0.93 -12.41 -29.46
N VAL A 41 1.84 -13.02 -30.22
CA VAL A 41 3.08 -13.62 -29.69
C VAL A 41 4.08 -12.55 -29.25
N VAL A 42 4.18 -11.42 -29.96
CA VAL A 42 5.01 -10.28 -29.54
C VAL A 42 4.41 -9.56 -28.33
N ALA A 43 3.09 -9.39 -28.26
CA ALA A 43 2.42 -8.86 -27.06
C ALA A 43 2.59 -9.77 -25.83
N PHE A 44 2.56 -11.10 -26.03
CA PHE A 44 2.83 -12.08 -24.97
C PHE A 44 4.30 -12.08 -24.52
N ALA A 45 5.25 -11.91 -25.45
CA ALA A 45 6.68 -11.84 -25.14
C ALA A 45 7.08 -10.55 -24.40
N ILE A 46 6.42 -9.42 -24.70
CA ILE A 46 6.62 -8.14 -23.96
C ILE A 46 5.96 -8.22 -22.57
N GLY A 47 4.82 -8.92 -22.44
CA GLY A 47 4.17 -9.16 -21.14
C GLY A 47 5.01 -9.99 -20.17
N GLN A 48 5.97 -10.80 -20.67
CA GLN A 48 6.86 -11.64 -19.86
C GLN A 48 8.16 -10.91 -19.44
N THR A 49 8.53 -9.80 -20.09
CA THR A 49 9.72 -9.01 -19.67
C THR A 49 9.39 -7.94 -18.64
N ILE A 50 8.10 -7.70 -18.35
CA ILE A 50 7.65 -7.19 -17.05
C ILE A 50 7.50 -8.40 -16.14
N ALA A 51 8.62 -9.07 -15.86
CA ALA A 51 8.64 -10.02 -14.77
C ALA A 51 8.31 -9.21 -13.52
N ALA A 52 7.12 -9.44 -12.95
CA ALA A 52 6.86 -9.13 -11.57
C ALA A 52 8.03 -9.74 -10.80
N ALA A 53 8.92 -8.88 -10.29
CA ALA A 53 9.87 -9.33 -9.29
C ALA A 53 9.04 -10.07 -8.24
N PRO A 54 9.52 -11.19 -7.68
CA PRO A 54 8.84 -11.77 -6.54
C PRO A 54 8.70 -10.63 -5.55
N ALA A 55 7.47 -10.22 -5.26
CA ALA A 55 7.21 -9.33 -4.17
C ALA A 55 7.76 -10.09 -2.97
N ALA A 56 8.95 -9.71 -2.51
CA ALA A 56 9.32 -9.94 -1.12
C ALA A 56 8.08 -9.47 -0.37
N ALA A 57 7.46 -10.35 0.43
CA ALA A 57 6.20 -10.04 1.09
C ALA A 57 6.43 -8.79 1.95
N GLN A 58 6.15 -7.62 1.37
CA GLN A 58 6.26 -6.34 2.02
C GLN A 58 5.25 -6.43 3.15
N THR A 59 5.76 -6.48 4.38
CA THR A 59 4.91 -6.65 5.54
C THR A 59 4.32 -5.28 5.82
N LEU A 60 3.00 -5.16 5.64
CA LEU A 60 2.26 -4.02 6.14
C LEU A 60 2.39 -4.04 7.67
N LEU A 61 2.98 -2.99 8.22
CA LEU A 61 3.17 -2.84 9.65
C LEU A 61 1.98 -2.08 10.21
N ARG A 62 1.49 -2.52 11.37
CA ARG A 62 0.57 -1.76 12.20
C ARG A 62 1.28 -1.34 13.48
N ASP A 63 1.38 -0.05 13.75
CA ASP A 63 2.04 0.50 14.94
C ASP A 63 1.40 1.84 15.33
N ALA A 64 0.82 1.90 16.53
CA ALA A 64 0.06 3.07 16.98
C ALA A 64 0.89 4.36 16.99
N GLU A 65 2.14 4.29 17.46
CA GLU A 65 3.02 5.45 17.60
C GLU A 65 3.44 6.02 16.24
N ILE A 66 3.81 5.13 15.32
CA ILE A 66 4.33 5.53 14.02
C ILE A 66 3.19 6.01 13.12
N GLU A 67 2.04 5.31 13.12
CA GLU A 67 0.85 5.73 12.39
C GLU A 67 0.35 7.09 12.87
N GLU A 68 0.21 7.30 14.19
CA GLU A 68 -0.24 8.58 14.74
C GLU A 68 0.72 9.73 14.39
N TRP A 69 2.03 9.52 14.54
CA TRP A 69 3.03 10.54 14.21
C TRP A 69 3.04 10.89 12.71
N LEU A 70 2.79 9.92 11.83
CA LEU A 70 2.60 10.16 10.40
C LEU A 70 1.30 10.93 10.12
N ASP A 71 0.20 10.55 10.75
CA ASP A 71 -1.11 11.20 10.60
C ASP A 71 -1.08 12.66 11.07
N GLU A 72 -0.44 12.95 12.20
CA GLU A 72 -0.26 14.32 12.73
C GLU A 72 0.48 15.24 11.75
N ARG A 73 1.38 14.67 10.94
CA ARG A 73 2.15 15.42 9.92
C ARG A 73 1.41 15.51 8.60
N ALA A 74 0.75 14.44 8.19
CA ALA A 74 0.01 14.37 6.94
C ALA A 74 -1.25 15.22 6.98
N THR A 75 -1.97 15.24 8.11
CA THR A 75 -3.28 15.90 8.23
C THR A 75 -3.22 17.39 7.86
N PRO A 76 -2.33 18.23 8.42
CA PRO A 76 -2.26 19.63 8.04
C PRO A 76 -1.86 19.85 6.58
N LEU A 77 -1.04 18.97 6.01
CA LEU A 77 -0.62 19.03 4.60
C LEU A 77 -1.79 18.71 3.67
N LEU A 78 -2.57 17.66 3.99
CA LEU A 78 -3.78 17.29 3.27
C LEU A 78 -4.81 18.41 3.32
N GLU A 79 -5.02 19.02 4.49
CA GLU A 79 -5.92 20.16 4.66
C GLU A 79 -5.45 21.39 3.86
N ALA A 80 -4.15 21.69 3.86
CA ALA A 80 -3.57 22.77 3.06
C ALA A 80 -3.71 22.54 1.54
N ALA A 81 -3.82 21.27 1.13
CA ALA A 81 -4.10 20.85 -0.24
C ALA A 81 -5.61 20.77 -0.56
N GLY A 82 -6.50 21.02 0.40
CA GLY A 82 -7.95 20.92 0.24
C GLY A 82 -8.46 19.48 0.16
N ILE A 83 -7.69 18.51 0.65
CA ILE A 83 -8.03 17.09 0.69
C ILE A 83 -8.55 16.76 2.09
N GLN A 84 -9.65 16.01 2.17
CA GLN A 84 -10.18 15.55 3.45
C GLN A 84 -9.28 14.41 3.97
N PRO A 85 -8.67 14.53 5.17
CA PRO A 85 -7.71 13.54 5.68
C PRO A 85 -8.33 12.14 5.85
N ASP A 86 -9.59 12.07 6.28
CA ASP A 86 -10.36 10.82 6.48
C ASP A 86 -10.56 9.99 5.21
N ARG A 87 -10.23 10.54 4.05
CA ARG A 87 -10.26 9.83 2.76
C ARG A 87 -8.93 9.22 2.37
N ILE A 88 -7.86 9.48 3.11
CA ILE A 88 -6.51 9.01 2.78
C ILE A 88 -6.07 8.02 3.86
N GLU A 89 -5.83 6.78 3.44
CA GLU A 89 -5.27 5.73 4.28
C GLU A 89 -3.74 5.79 4.23
N ILE A 90 -3.10 5.87 5.39
CA ILE A 90 -1.65 5.82 5.52
C ILE A 90 -1.22 4.37 5.81
N LEU A 91 -0.28 3.86 5.01
CA LEU A 91 0.27 2.53 5.13
C LEU A 91 1.76 2.57 5.49
N LEU A 92 2.13 1.90 6.58
CA LEU A 92 3.54 1.72 6.95
C LEU A 92 4.06 0.39 6.40
N ILE A 93 5.15 0.44 5.64
CA ILE A 93 5.71 -0.73 4.95
C ILE A 93 7.08 -1.06 5.55
N GLY A 94 7.22 -2.29 6.06
CA GLY A 94 8.44 -2.82 6.65
C GLY A 94 9.53 -3.12 5.62
N ASP A 95 10.01 -2.07 4.95
CA ASP A 95 11.05 -2.12 3.93
C ASP A 95 12.15 -1.11 4.31
N PRO A 96 13.44 -1.53 4.38
CA PRO A 96 14.54 -0.65 4.77
C PRO A 96 14.98 0.30 3.64
N THR A 97 14.41 0.20 2.45
CA THR A 97 14.70 1.13 1.34
C THR A 97 14.00 2.47 1.54
N PHE A 98 14.67 3.56 1.16
CA PHE A 98 14.05 4.88 1.13
C PHE A 98 13.00 4.93 0.02
N ASN A 99 11.72 4.97 0.37
CA ASN A 99 10.63 5.14 -0.57
C ASN A 99 9.36 5.66 0.13
N ALA A 100 8.54 6.36 -0.65
CA ALA A 100 7.17 6.70 -0.34
C ALA A 100 6.37 6.67 -1.65
N PHE A 101 5.04 6.58 -1.57
CA PHE A 101 4.17 6.71 -2.72
C PHE A 101 2.79 7.19 -2.31
N ALA A 102 2.10 7.85 -3.23
CA ALA A 102 0.68 8.18 -3.07
C ALA A 102 -0.13 7.89 -4.33
N GLY A 103 -1.35 7.40 -4.12
CA GLY A 103 -2.27 7.11 -5.21
C GLY A 103 -3.70 6.86 -4.77
N GLY A 104 -4.65 7.53 -5.42
CA GLY A 104 -6.06 7.42 -5.09
C GLY A 104 -6.34 7.89 -3.66
N HIS A 105 -6.66 6.94 -2.78
CA HIS A 105 -7.01 7.16 -1.38
C HIS A 105 -5.94 6.60 -0.42
N VAL A 106 -4.71 6.37 -0.90
CA VAL A 106 -3.67 5.69 -0.12
C VAL A 106 -2.34 6.44 -0.24
N MET A 107 -1.64 6.58 0.89
CA MET A 107 -0.23 6.93 0.96
C MET A 107 0.55 5.79 1.63
N GLY A 108 1.65 5.36 1.04
CA GLY A 108 2.52 4.32 1.57
C GLY A 108 3.90 4.86 1.91
N PHE A 109 4.42 4.52 3.09
CA PHE A 109 5.73 4.95 3.56
C PHE A 109 6.58 3.75 3.95
N HIS A 110 7.78 3.64 3.38
CA HIS A 110 8.73 2.63 3.81
C HIS A 110 9.41 3.04 5.11
N THR A 111 9.67 2.09 6.00
CA THR A 111 10.46 2.32 7.22
C THR A 111 11.88 2.86 6.95
N GLY A 112 12.44 2.57 5.78
CA GLY A 112 13.70 3.13 5.29
C GLY A 112 13.65 4.65 5.10
N MET A 113 12.49 5.22 4.74
CA MET A 113 12.31 6.67 4.65
C MET A 113 12.46 7.33 6.03
N LEU A 114 11.76 6.79 7.03
CA LEU A 114 11.82 7.27 8.41
C LEU A 114 13.21 7.13 9.03
N THR A 115 13.88 6.00 8.81
CA THR A 115 15.22 5.74 9.38
C THR A 115 16.36 6.49 8.68
N THR A 116 16.14 7.01 7.48
CA THR A 116 17.12 7.82 6.73
C THR A 116 17.01 9.31 7.04
N ALA A 117 15.83 9.78 7.45
CA ALA A 117 15.58 11.17 7.77
C ALA A 117 16.40 11.61 9.00
N GLU A 118 17.01 12.78 8.94
CA GLU A 118 17.75 13.37 10.07
C GLU A 118 16.87 14.26 10.92
N THR A 119 15.88 14.91 10.29
CA THR A 119 14.98 15.88 10.91
C THR A 119 13.52 15.55 10.59
N PRO A 120 12.58 15.93 11.46
CA PRO A 120 11.16 15.96 11.15
C PRO A 120 10.81 16.64 9.83
N ASN A 121 11.43 17.79 9.53
CA ASN A 121 11.14 18.55 8.31
C ASN A 121 11.47 17.77 7.04
N GLN A 122 12.49 16.90 7.04
CA GLN A 122 12.76 15.99 5.93
C GLN A 122 11.61 15.00 5.69
N VAL A 123 10.99 14.47 6.75
CA VAL A 123 9.84 13.58 6.62
C VAL A 123 8.61 14.35 6.14
N GLU A 124 8.35 15.53 6.72
CA GLU A 124 7.25 16.41 6.28
C GLU A 124 7.38 16.80 4.80
N ALA A 125 8.60 17.04 4.32
CA ALA A 125 8.85 17.34 2.90
C ALA A 125 8.50 16.16 1.98
N VAL A 126 8.80 14.92 2.38
CA VAL A 126 8.39 13.73 1.63
C VAL A 126 6.87 13.58 1.64
N ILE A 127 6.21 13.75 2.80
CA ILE A 127 4.75 13.70 2.89
C ILE A 127 4.11 14.80 2.02
N ALA A 128 4.63 16.02 2.06
CA ALA A 128 4.12 17.14 1.26
C ALA A 128 4.25 16.87 -0.25
N HIS A 129 5.32 16.21 -0.67
CA HIS A 129 5.51 15.75 -2.05
C HIS A 129 4.45 14.72 -2.47
N GLU A 130 4.20 13.72 -1.63
CA GLU A 130 3.16 12.71 -1.85
C GLU A 130 1.75 13.33 -1.88
N VAL A 131 1.47 14.29 -1.00
CA VAL A 131 0.22 15.08 -1.04
C VAL A 131 0.12 15.88 -2.34
N GLY A 132 1.24 16.41 -2.86
CA GLY A 132 1.31 17.02 -4.19
C GLY A 132 0.88 16.08 -5.31
N HIS A 133 1.25 14.79 -5.25
CA HIS A 133 0.79 13.78 -6.21
C HIS A 133 -0.71 13.53 -6.16
N ILE A 134 -1.31 13.52 -4.96
CA ILE A 134 -2.76 13.36 -4.77
C ILE A 134 -3.48 14.60 -5.29
N ALA A 135 -3.06 15.79 -4.86
CA ALA A 135 -3.66 17.07 -5.26
C ALA A 135 -3.60 17.28 -6.78
N GLY A 136 -2.50 16.88 -7.42
CA GLY A 136 -2.33 16.93 -8.87
C GLY A 136 -3.11 15.84 -9.64
N GLY A 137 -3.68 14.85 -8.95
CA GLY A 137 -4.41 13.74 -9.56
C GLY A 137 -3.53 12.86 -10.45
N HIS A 138 -2.24 12.72 -10.12
CA HIS A 138 -1.24 12.11 -11.01
C HIS A 138 -1.53 10.62 -11.28
N THR A 139 -2.07 9.88 -10.31
CA THR A 139 -2.47 8.47 -10.48
C THR A 139 -3.74 8.32 -11.32
N ALA A 140 -4.79 9.11 -11.08
CA ALA A 140 -6.02 9.07 -11.88
C ALA A 140 -5.79 9.47 -13.36
N ARG A 141 -4.85 10.40 -13.61
CA ARG A 141 -4.48 10.85 -14.95
C ARG A 141 -3.50 9.90 -15.66
N SER A 142 -2.86 8.99 -14.92
CA SER A 142 -1.89 8.06 -15.51
C SER A 142 -2.54 7.07 -16.48
N ASP A 143 -3.76 6.60 -16.22
CA ASP A 143 -4.50 5.72 -17.14
C ASP A 143 -4.82 6.43 -18.47
N GLU A 144 -5.23 7.69 -18.39
CA GLU A 144 -5.51 8.53 -19.57
C GLU A 144 -4.22 8.77 -20.39
N VAL A 145 -3.10 9.04 -19.72
CA VAL A 145 -1.82 9.28 -20.40
C VAL A 145 -1.21 8.01 -20.96
N ILE A 146 -1.31 6.86 -20.28
CA ILE A 146 -0.91 5.57 -20.84
C ILE A 146 -1.72 5.28 -22.11
N SER A 147 -3.04 5.54 -22.10
CA SER A 147 -3.88 5.37 -23.29
C SER A 147 -3.47 6.31 -24.45
N THR A 148 -3.05 7.53 -24.13
CA THR A 148 -2.62 8.53 -25.12
C THR A 148 -1.20 8.27 -25.63
N ALA A 149 -0.30 7.75 -24.78
CA ALA A 149 1.08 7.40 -25.15
C ALA A 149 1.16 6.09 -25.94
N THR A 150 0.21 5.17 -25.73
CA THR A 150 0.12 3.91 -26.48
C THR A 150 -0.47 4.10 -27.88
N ALA A 151 -1.30 5.13 -28.13
CA ALA A 151 -1.88 5.37 -29.46
C ALA A 151 -0.84 5.62 -30.58
N PRO A 152 0.19 6.49 -30.42
CA PRO A 152 1.30 6.63 -31.39
C PRO A 152 2.10 5.33 -31.58
N MET A 153 2.30 4.56 -30.51
CA MET A 153 2.97 3.26 -30.57
C MET A 153 2.16 2.26 -31.41
N LEU A 154 0.86 2.15 -31.18
CA LEU A 154 -0.05 1.31 -31.96
C LEU A 154 -0.13 1.76 -33.43
N LEU A 155 -0.17 3.08 -33.69
CA LEU A 155 -0.11 3.62 -35.04
C LEU A 155 1.21 3.24 -35.74
N SER A 156 2.35 3.34 -35.03
CA SER A 156 3.66 2.94 -35.57
C SER A 156 3.73 1.44 -35.89
N LEU A 157 3.08 0.59 -35.09
CA LEU A 157 2.97 -0.85 -35.35
C LEU A 157 2.17 -1.12 -36.63
N VAL A 158 1.05 -0.41 -36.83
CA VAL A 158 0.23 -0.52 -38.05
C VAL A 158 1.01 -0.05 -39.28
N LEU A 159 1.71 1.08 -39.18
CA LEU A 159 2.52 1.62 -40.27
C LEU A 159 3.72 0.72 -40.60
N ALA A 160 4.39 0.17 -39.58
CA ALA A 160 5.48 -0.78 -39.75
C ALA A 160 5.02 -2.07 -40.41
N ALA A 161 3.87 -2.62 -39.99
CA ALA A 161 3.26 -3.78 -40.63
C ALA A 161 2.91 -3.52 -42.09
N GLY A 162 2.39 -2.32 -42.40
CA GLY A 162 2.14 -1.86 -43.78
C GLY A 162 3.42 -1.79 -44.62
N ALA A 163 4.51 -1.24 -44.07
CA ALA A 163 5.80 -1.15 -44.75
C ALA A 163 6.43 -2.53 -45.02
N VAL A 164 6.35 -3.46 -44.06
CA VAL A 164 6.79 -4.85 -44.23
C VAL A 164 5.97 -5.54 -45.32
N ALA A 165 4.64 -5.40 -45.29
CA ALA A 165 3.75 -5.99 -46.30
C ALA A 165 3.99 -5.39 -47.71
N ALA A 166 4.46 -4.16 -47.80
CA ALA A 166 4.86 -3.49 -49.04
C ALA A 166 6.28 -3.86 -49.51
N GLY A 167 6.98 -4.79 -48.83
CA GLY A 167 8.31 -5.25 -49.21
C GLY A 167 9.47 -4.37 -48.71
N ALA A 168 9.23 -3.49 -47.74
CA ALA A 168 10.23 -2.61 -47.15
C ALA A 168 10.48 -2.92 -45.66
N PRO A 169 11.08 -4.08 -45.32
CA PRO A 169 11.24 -4.50 -43.92
C PRO A 169 12.16 -3.58 -43.12
N GLN A 170 13.16 -2.96 -43.75
CA GLN A 170 14.07 -2.00 -43.11
C GLN A 170 13.34 -0.70 -42.75
N ALA A 171 12.41 -0.24 -43.59
CA ALA A 171 11.55 0.91 -43.29
C ALA A 171 10.58 0.58 -42.15
N GLY A 172 10.03 -0.65 -42.13
CA GLY A 172 9.20 -1.14 -41.02
C GLY A 172 9.94 -1.11 -39.68
N MET A 173 11.19 -1.59 -39.64
CA MET A 173 12.03 -1.52 -38.43
C MET A 173 12.36 -0.08 -38.01
N GLY A 174 12.62 0.82 -38.97
CA GLY A 174 12.83 2.25 -38.68
C GLY A 174 11.59 2.94 -38.08
N ILE A 175 10.40 2.60 -38.56
CA ILE A 175 9.12 3.11 -38.05
C ILE A 175 8.84 2.61 -36.63
N LEU A 176 9.15 1.33 -36.35
CA LEU A 176 9.02 0.77 -34.99
C LEU A 176 9.96 1.48 -34.00
N GLY A 177 11.21 1.73 -34.39
CA GLY A 177 12.16 2.48 -33.56
C GLY A 177 11.69 3.91 -33.28
N LEU A 178 11.11 4.59 -34.26
CA LEU A 178 10.58 5.95 -34.10
C LEU A 178 9.39 6.00 -33.14
N GLY A 179 8.44 5.07 -33.26
CA GLY A 179 7.25 5.01 -32.40
C GLY A 179 7.56 4.71 -30.93
N GLN A 180 8.53 3.82 -30.69
CA GLN A 180 9.02 3.51 -29.33
C GLN A 180 9.70 4.73 -28.70
N ASN A 181 10.56 5.42 -29.45
CA ASN A 181 11.27 6.61 -28.96
C ASN A 181 10.32 7.76 -28.63
N ILE A 182 9.28 7.98 -29.44
CA ILE A 182 8.29 9.05 -29.20
C ILE A 182 7.39 8.72 -28.01
N GLY A 183 6.89 7.49 -27.90
CA GLY A 183 6.06 7.06 -26.76
C GLY A 183 6.81 7.18 -25.43
N LEU A 184 8.07 6.74 -25.40
CA LEU A 184 8.94 6.85 -24.24
C LEU A 184 9.28 8.29 -23.88
N ALA A 185 9.59 9.14 -24.86
CA ALA A 185 9.86 10.56 -24.63
C ALA A 185 8.65 11.31 -24.05
N ASN A 186 7.44 10.98 -24.52
CA ASN A 186 6.20 11.56 -23.99
C ASN A 186 5.91 11.10 -22.56
N TYR A 187 6.08 9.81 -22.26
CA TYR A 187 5.96 9.28 -20.90
C TYR A 187 6.97 9.93 -19.94
N LEU A 188 8.24 10.05 -20.35
CA LEU A 188 9.28 10.72 -19.58
C LEU A 188 8.97 12.20 -19.34
N LYS A 189 8.50 12.92 -20.37
CA LYS A 189 8.10 14.32 -20.24
C LYS A 189 6.92 14.48 -19.27
N TYR A 190 5.95 13.57 -19.34
CA TYR A 190 4.81 13.53 -18.42
C TYR A 190 5.26 13.29 -16.97
N SER A 191 6.07 12.25 -16.73
CA SER A 191 6.63 11.96 -15.39
C SER A 191 7.42 13.16 -14.83
N ARG A 192 8.28 13.80 -15.64
CA ARG A 192 8.98 15.04 -15.22
C ARG A 192 8.03 16.17 -14.85
N GLY A 193 6.97 16.37 -15.62
CA GLY A 193 5.95 17.37 -15.33
C GLY A 193 5.22 17.09 -14.01
N GLN A 194 4.94 15.81 -13.72
CA GLN A 194 4.30 15.40 -12.47
C GLN A 194 5.20 15.62 -11.25
N GLU A 195 6.49 15.27 -11.34
CA GLU A 195 7.44 15.55 -10.25
C GLU A 195 7.57 17.06 -9.99
N ALA A 196 7.78 17.87 -11.03
CA ALA A 196 7.89 19.33 -10.87
C ALA A 196 6.61 19.97 -10.32
N SER A 197 5.44 19.47 -10.72
CA SER A 197 4.15 19.91 -10.17
C SER A 197 4.00 19.52 -8.71
N ALA A 198 4.35 18.28 -8.35
CA ALA A 198 4.29 17.80 -6.97
C ALA A 198 5.27 18.57 -6.07
N ASP A 199 6.49 18.85 -6.54
CA ASP A 199 7.47 19.65 -5.81
C ASP A 199 7.02 21.10 -5.59
N SER A 200 6.46 21.73 -6.63
CA SER A 200 5.99 23.11 -6.51
C SER A 200 4.81 23.21 -5.54
N ALA A 201 3.93 22.21 -5.54
CA ALA A 201 2.80 22.12 -4.62
C ALA A 201 3.25 21.81 -3.19
N SER A 202 4.21 20.90 -3.01
CA SER A 202 4.74 20.54 -1.70
C SER A 202 5.33 21.76 -0.98
N LEU A 203 6.12 22.56 -1.68
CA LEU A 203 6.65 23.82 -1.15
C LEU A 203 5.55 24.83 -0.81
N GLU A 204 4.50 24.92 -1.63
CA GLU A 204 3.34 25.78 -1.34
C GLU A 204 2.62 25.33 -0.05
N PHE A 205 2.43 24.02 0.15
CA PHE A 205 1.79 23.49 1.36
C PHE A 205 2.65 23.73 2.60
N LEU A 206 3.96 23.49 2.52
CA LEU A 206 4.90 23.78 3.60
C LEU A 206 4.90 25.27 3.94
N GLU A 207 4.93 26.16 2.94
CA GLU A 207 4.86 27.62 3.13
C GLU A 207 3.55 28.06 3.80
N LYS A 208 2.40 27.48 3.41
CA LYS A 208 1.09 27.76 4.06
C LYS A 208 1.07 27.38 5.53
N LEU A 209 1.76 26.29 5.89
CA LEU A 209 1.89 25.83 7.27
C LEU A 209 3.06 26.52 8.03
N GLY A 210 3.76 27.43 7.37
CA GLY A 210 4.94 28.11 7.91
C GLY A 210 6.09 27.18 8.23
N LYS A 211 6.25 26.10 7.47
CA LYS A 211 7.33 25.11 7.58
C LYS A 211 8.46 25.43 6.60
N SER A 212 9.68 24.99 6.93
CA SER A 212 10.83 25.13 6.05
C SER A 212 10.71 24.20 4.84
N GLY A 213 11.14 24.67 3.66
CA GLY A 213 11.34 23.81 2.48
C GLY A 213 12.72 23.14 2.45
N GLU A 214 13.58 23.41 3.44
CA GLU A 214 14.97 22.94 3.46
C GLU A 214 15.09 21.41 3.53
N GLY A 215 14.19 20.75 4.26
CA GLY A 215 14.14 19.29 4.31
C GLY A 215 13.98 18.63 2.93
N ALA A 216 13.28 19.27 1.99
CA ALA A 216 13.20 18.79 0.60
C ALA A 216 14.57 18.82 -0.09
N LEU A 217 15.30 19.94 0.05
CA LEU A 217 16.66 20.07 -0.50
C LEU A 217 17.62 19.03 0.11
N GLU A 218 17.53 18.80 1.42
CA GLU A 218 18.37 17.83 2.12
C GLU A 218 18.11 16.39 1.66
N ILE A 219 16.85 16.00 1.50
CA ILE A 219 16.47 14.69 0.95
C ILE A 219 16.99 14.53 -0.48
N TRP A 220 16.82 15.53 -1.35
CA TRP A 220 17.36 15.44 -2.72
C TRP A 220 18.88 15.30 -2.75
N ARG A 221 19.61 16.02 -1.87
CA ARG A 221 21.07 15.85 -1.72
C ARG A 221 21.44 14.43 -1.29
N LYS A 222 20.70 13.85 -0.32
CA LYS A 222 20.90 12.46 0.14
C LYS A 222 20.66 11.45 -0.98
N LEU A 223 19.59 11.62 -1.75
CA LEU A 223 19.26 10.76 -2.89
C LEU A 223 20.32 10.88 -3.99
N ARG A 224 20.75 12.10 -4.33
CA ARG A 224 21.87 12.35 -5.26
C ARG A 224 23.14 11.63 -4.82
N ASN A 225 23.54 11.77 -3.56
CA ASN A 225 24.75 11.14 -3.04
C ASN A 225 24.67 9.61 -3.12
N THR A 226 23.50 9.03 -2.83
CA THR A 226 23.25 7.59 -2.95
C THR A 226 23.36 7.11 -4.40
N GLN A 227 22.84 7.88 -5.36
CA GLN A 227 22.95 7.60 -6.79
C GLN A 227 24.40 7.63 -7.27
N ILE A 228 25.20 8.59 -6.79
CA ILE A 228 26.63 8.71 -7.11
C ILE A 228 27.43 7.54 -6.52
N ILE A 229 27.25 7.21 -5.24
CA ILE A 229 28.01 6.17 -4.52
C ILE A 229 27.75 4.77 -5.09
N ARG A 230 26.51 4.45 -5.46
CA ARG A 230 26.18 3.13 -6.01
C ARG A 230 26.79 2.87 -7.38
N GLY A 231 27.41 3.86 -8.03
CA GLY A 231 28.21 3.71 -9.26
C GLY A 231 27.46 3.11 -10.46
N GLN A 232 26.15 2.92 -10.32
CA GLN A 232 25.30 2.33 -11.34
C GLN A 232 24.46 3.45 -11.95
N ARG A 233 24.36 3.41 -13.28
CA ARG A 233 23.23 4.00 -14.00
C ARG A 233 21.97 3.31 -13.50
N ILE A 234 21.47 3.69 -12.31
CA ILE A 234 20.16 3.25 -11.83
C ILE A 234 19.22 3.71 -12.93
N ASN A 235 18.60 2.74 -13.59
CA ASN A 235 17.71 3.03 -14.68
C ASN A 235 16.62 3.96 -14.14
N PRO A 236 16.41 5.17 -14.71
CA PRO A 236 15.37 6.08 -14.25
C PRO A 236 13.98 5.42 -14.20
N TYR A 237 13.74 4.37 -15.00
CA TYR A 237 12.52 3.56 -15.01
C TYR A 237 12.34 2.62 -13.80
N GLN A 238 13.35 2.50 -12.93
CA GLN A 238 13.30 1.72 -11.68
C GLN A 238 13.16 2.62 -10.44
N GLN A 239 13.10 3.94 -10.63
CA GLN A 239 12.86 4.90 -9.56
C GLN A 239 11.41 5.35 -9.62
N THR A 240 10.76 5.38 -8.46
CA THR A 240 9.43 5.99 -8.31
C THR A 240 9.48 7.48 -8.57
N HIS A 241 10.56 8.16 -8.15
CA HIS A 241 10.78 9.60 -8.29
C HIS A 241 12.17 9.93 -8.85
N PRO A 242 12.35 10.06 -10.19
CA PRO A 242 13.65 10.34 -10.80
C PRO A 242 14.06 11.83 -10.71
N LEU A 243 15.31 12.13 -11.10
CA LEU A 243 15.86 13.48 -11.34
C LEU A 243 16.11 14.36 -10.11
N ALA A 244 16.74 13.80 -9.07
CA ALA A 244 17.04 14.54 -7.84
C ALA A 244 17.91 15.80 -8.06
N VAL A 245 18.84 15.79 -9.03
CA VAL A 245 19.75 16.93 -9.29
C VAL A 245 19.01 18.10 -9.91
N GLU A 246 18.28 17.84 -10.99
CA GLU A 246 17.56 18.88 -11.73
C GLU A 246 16.42 19.49 -10.91
N ARG A 247 15.77 18.69 -10.04
CA ARG A 247 14.74 19.16 -9.11
C ARG A 247 15.32 20.04 -8.00
N GLU A 248 16.47 19.66 -7.43
CA GLU A 248 17.17 20.48 -6.44
C GLU A 248 17.57 21.84 -7.03
N GLU A 249 18.15 21.86 -8.23
CA GLU A 249 18.52 23.11 -8.90
C GLU A 249 17.32 24.00 -9.23
N ALA A 250 16.20 23.41 -9.67
CA ALA A 250 15.01 24.16 -10.06
C ALA A 250 14.33 24.88 -8.90
N LEU A 251 14.46 24.38 -7.67
CA LEU A 251 13.68 24.85 -6.52
C LEU A 251 14.51 25.44 -5.40
N ARG A 252 15.83 25.34 -5.47
CA ARG A 252 16.76 25.93 -4.50
C ARG A 252 16.46 27.40 -4.22
N GLU A 253 16.38 28.22 -5.27
CA GLU A 253 16.16 29.67 -5.11
C GLU A 253 14.84 29.97 -4.41
N ARG A 254 13.77 29.22 -4.72
CA ARG A 254 12.47 29.36 -4.04
C ARG A 254 12.57 29.00 -2.56
N VAL A 255 13.23 27.89 -2.22
CA VAL A 255 13.39 27.46 -0.83
C VAL A 255 14.23 28.46 -0.04
N GLU A 256 15.37 28.91 -0.60
CA GLU A 256 16.30 29.84 0.05
C GLU A 256 15.71 31.26 0.19
N SER A 257 14.77 31.66 -0.66
CA SER A 257 14.06 32.94 -0.57
C SER A 257 12.80 32.92 0.31
N SER A 258 12.39 31.73 0.77
CA SER A 258 11.22 31.58 1.66
C SER A 258 11.46 32.26 3.01
N PRO A 259 10.45 32.94 3.60
CA PRO A 259 10.56 33.50 4.96
C PRO A 259 10.72 32.43 6.04
N TYR A 260 10.48 31.15 5.72
CA TYR A 260 10.63 30.02 6.62
C TYR A 260 11.94 29.25 6.43
N PHE A 261 12.83 29.74 5.56
CA PHE A 261 14.16 29.16 5.39
C PHE A 261 14.93 29.17 6.71
N GLY A 262 15.60 28.06 7.04
CA GLY A 262 16.32 27.88 8.31
C GLY A 262 15.42 27.77 9.55
N LYS A 263 14.09 27.62 9.39
CA LYS A 263 13.21 27.31 10.52
C LYS A 263 13.48 25.89 11.02
N GLU A 264 13.98 25.80 12.24
CA GLU A 264 14.29 24.52 12.88
C GLU A 264 13.03 23.81 13.43
N ASP A 265 13.11 22.49 13.47
CA ASP A 265 12.12 21.65 14.13
C ASP A 265 12.20 21.79 15.66
N SER A 266 11.08 21.57 16.35
CA SER A 266 11.11 21.61 17.82
C SER A 266 11.97 20.46 18.37
N PRO A 267 12.66 20.65 19.52
CA PRO A 267 13.41 19.56 20.16
C PRO A 267 12.55 18.33 20.46
N GLU A 268 11.27 18.54 20.77
CA GLU A 268 10.29 17.48 21.00
C GLU A 268 10.01 16.65 19.75
N GLU A 269 9.84 17.28 18.59
CA GLU A 269 9.62 16.55 17.34
C GLU A 269 10.87 15.82 16.86
N VAL A 270 12.04 16.39 17.09
CA VAL A 270 13.32 15.69 16.87
C VAL A 270 13.42 14.47 17.78
N TYR A 271 13.06 14.61 19.05
CA TYR A 271 13.02 13.50 20.01
C TYR A 271 12.06 12.40 19.56
N ARG A 272 10.81 12.73 19.18
CA ARG A 272 9.82 11.76 18.69
C ARG A 272 10.31 10.99 17.46
N LEU A 273 10.91 11.68 16.49
CA LEU A 273 11.54 11.02 15.34
C LEU A 273 12.61 10.02 15.77
N LYS A 274 13.48 10.37 16.73
CA LYS A 274 14.53 9.47 17.24
C LYS A 274 13.96 8.26 17.96
N MET A 275 12.88 8.41 18.71
CA MET A 275 12.17 7.28 19.36
C MET A 275 11.59 6.33 18.31
N ILE A 276 10.89 6.85 17.30
CA ILE A 276 10.35 6.06 16.19
C ILE A 276 11.47 5.31 15.45
N GLN A 277 12.57 6.00 15.13
CA GLN A 277 13.73 5.39 14.49
C GLN A 277 14.29 4.24 15.35
N ALA A 278 14.47 4.46 16.65
CA ALA A 278 14.93 3.45 17.59
C ALA A 278 14.01 2.22 17.64
N LYS A 279 12.69 2.44 17.69
CA LYS A 279 11.68 1.37 17.67
C LYS A 279 11.77 0.55 16.38
N ILE A 280 11.83 1.21 15.22
CA ILE A 280 11.99 0.56 13.91
C ILE A 280 13.30 -0.25 13.88
N TYR A 281 14.41 0.31 14.35
CA TYR A 281 15.69 -0.41 14.42
C TYR A 281 15.59 -1.65 15.30
N GLY A 282 14.95 -1.54 16.48
CA GLY A 282 14.69 -2.67 17.36
C GLY A 282 13.88 -3.78 16.68
N PHE A 283 12.77 -3.43 16.01
CA PHE A 283 11.85 -4.41 15.43
C PHE A 283 12.30 -5.01 14.10
N LEU A 284 13.10 -4.29 13.31
CA LEU A 284 13.42 -4.71 11.95
C LEU A 284 14.87 -5.17 11.76
N GLN A 285 15.81 -4.75 12.61
CA GLN A 285 17.20 -5.22 12.50
C GLN A 285 17.45 -6.47 13.34
N ASP A 286 18.58 -7.14 13.08
CA ASP A 286 19.07 -8.23 13.91
C ASP A 286 19.39 -7.74 15.34
N THR A 287 19.01 -8.51 16.36
CA THR A 287 19.22 -8.17 17.77
C THR A 287 20.69 -7.82 18.07
N LYS A 288 21.67 -8.59 17.57
CA LYS A 288 23.10 -8.31 17.82
C LYS A 288 23.57 -7.07 17.07
N PHE A 289 22.99 -6.76 15.92
CA PHE A 289 23.25 -5.50 15.23
C PHE A 289 22.72 -4.32 16.05
N THR A 290 21.46 -4.36 16.50
CA THR A 290 20.86 -3.29 17.30
C THR A 290 21.62 -3.04 18.60
N LEU A 291 21.97 -4.09 19.35
CA LEU A 291 22.73 -3.94 20.60
C LEU A 291 24.17 -3.42 20.43
N ARG A 292 24.76 -3.55 19.23
CA ARG A 292 26.05 -2.92 18.91
C ARG A 292 25.89 -1.45 18.54
N GLN A 293 24.81 -1.11 17.84
CA GLN A 293 24.49 0.26 17.47
C GLN A 293 24.07 1.09 18.69
N PHE A 294 23.36 0.48 19.63
CA PHE A 294 22.85 1.07 20.86
C PHE A 294 23.44 0.34 22.07
N PRO A 295 24.75 0.50 22.37
CA PRO A 295 25.39 -0.20 23.48
C PRO A 295 24.82 0.26 24.83
N GLU A 296 24.95 -0.57 25.87
CA GLU A 296 24.47 -0.24 27.24
C GLU A 296 25.11 1.05 27.82
N SER A 297 26.27 1.47 27.30
CA SER A 297 26.90 2.75 27.65
C SER A 297 26.14 3.98 27.14
N ASP A 298 25.30 3.81 26.12
CA ASP A 298 24.39 4.84 25.64
C ASP A 298 23.09 4.78 26.45
N ALA A 299 22.98 5.71 27.40
CA ALA A 299 21.85 5.81 28.31
C ALA A 299 20.70 6.69 27.76
N SER A 300 20.77 7.14 26.51
CA SER A 300 19.72 7.95 25.89
C SER A 300 18.42 7.17 25.71
N ASP A 301 17.28 7.87 25.74
CA ASP A 301 15.97 7.24 25.61
C ASP A 301 15.80 6.44 24.31
N PRO A 302 16.23 6.94 23.12
CA PRO A 302 16.19 6.14 21.90
C PRO A 302 17.03 4.85 22.01
N ALA A 303 18.21 4.91 22.65
CA ALA A 303 19.04 3.72 22.83
C ALA A 303 18.36 2.69 23.75
N ARG A 304 17.76 3.14 24.86
CA ARG A 304 16.94 2.27 25.73
C ARG A 304 15.78 1.66 24.98
N TYR A 305 15.10 2.43 24.15
CA TYR A 305 13.92 1.95 23.43
C TYR A 305 14.29 0.90 22.39
N ALA A 306 15.36 1.16 21.61
CA ALA A 306 15.91 0.18 20.68
C ALA A 306 16.36 -1.11 21.39
N ARG A 307 17.01 -0.99 22.56
CA ARG A 307 17.42 -2.16 23.37
C ARG A 307 16.24 -2.92 23.95
N ALA A 308 15.22 -2.23 24.49
CA ALA A 308 14.01 -2.87 25.01
C ALA A 308 13.39 -3.77 23.96
N VAL A 309 13.19 -3.25 22.74
CA VAL A 309 12.67 -4.02 21.60
C VAL A 309 13.63 -5.13 21.16
N ALA A 310 14.95 -4.87 21.14
CA ALA A 310 15.92 -5.86 20.72
C ALA A 310 16.02 -7.06 21.68
N TYR A 311 16.02 -6.81 23.00
CA TYR A 311 15.99 -7.85 24.02
C TYR A 311 14.68 -8.62 24.00
N TYR A 312 13.55 -7.92 23.82
CA TYR A 312 12.23 -8.53 23.63
C TYR A 312 12.24 -9.54 22.47
N ARG A 313 12.69 -9.12 21.28
CA ARG A 313 12.84 -10.02 20.12
C ARG A 313 13.90 -11.09 20.29
N GLY A 314 14.88 -10.83 21.15
CA GLY A 314 15.94 -11.76 21.55
C GLY A 314 15.53 -12.78 22.60
N ALA A 315 14.26 -12.81 23.02
CA ALA A 315 13.75 -13.67 24.08
C ALA A 315 14.31 -13.40 25.50
N ASP A 316 14.87 -12.21 25.74
CA ASP A 316 15.43 -11.79 27.04
C ASP A 316 14.48 -10.80 27.74
N LEU A 317 13.38 -11.32 28.30
CA LEU A 317 12.33 -10.51 28.92
C LEU A 317 12.82 -9.65 30.09
N ASP A 318 13.74 -10.17 30.90
CA ASP A 318 14.22 -9.46 32.10
C ASP A 318 14.95 -8.16 31.72
N LYS A 319 15.87 -8.24 30.75
CA LYS A 319 16.54 -7.03 30.25
C LYS A 319 15.60 -6.11 29.50
N ALA A 320 14.69 -6.68 28.71
CA ALA A 320 13.72 -5.92 27.97
C ALA A 320 12.82 -5.10 28.91
N ARG A 321 12.34 -5.72 29.99
CA ARG A 321 11.58 -5.07 31.09
C ARG A 321 12.39 -3.97 31.76
N ALA A 322 13.66 -4.23 32.08
CA ALA A 322 14.51 -3.23 32.73
C ALA A 322 14.68 -1.96 31.87
N GLU A 323 14.84 -2.10 30.55
CA GLU A 323 14.97 -0.94 29.65
C GLU A 323 13.65 -0.17 29.49
N ILE A 324 12.51 -0.86 29.33
CA ILE A 324 11.21 -0.19 29.18
C ILE A 324 10.72 0.42 30.49
N ASP A 325 10.99 -0.21 31.64
CA ASP A 325 10.63 0.34 32.96
C ASP A 325 11.40 1.63 33.25
N ALA A 326 12.67 1.71 32.85
CA ALA A 326 13.45 2.96 32.96
C ALA A 326 12.86 4.09 32.08
N LEU A 327 12.35 3.76 30.90
CA LEU A 327 11.66 4.73 30.04
C LEU A 327 10.32 5.18 30.63
N ILE A 328 9.55 4.26 31.22
CA ILE A 328 8.29 4.58 31.90
C ILE A 328 8.54 5.44 33.14
N GLU A 329 9.61 5.19 33.90
CA GLU A 329 9.97 6.02 35.06
C GLU A 329 10.32 7.45 34.65
N ALA A 330 11.07 7.61 33.55
CA ALA A 330 11.45 8.91 33.02
C ALA A 330 10.27 9.66 32.37
N HIS A 331 9.39 8.93 31.69
CA HIS A 331 8.29 9.47 30.87
C HIS A 331 6.97 8.71 31.14
N PRO A 332 6.37 8.89 32.34
CA PRO A 332 5.22 8.08 32.76
C PRO A 332 3.96 8.30 31.92
N ASP A 333 3.89 9.43 31.20
CA ASP A 333 2.74 9.83 30.40
C ASP A 333 2.86 9.43 28.91
N ASN A 334 3.91 8.71 28.51
CA ASN A 334 4.03 8.20 27.15
C ASN A 334 3.22 6.88 26.99
N PRO A 335 2.13 6.86 26.20
CA PRO A 335 1.26 5.69 26.07
C PRO A 335 1.98 4.47 25.47
N TYR A 336 2.92 4.69 24.54
CA TYR A 336 3.55 3.61 23.77
C TYR A 336 4.59 2.83 24.57
N PHE A 337 5.14 3.41 25.65
CA PHE A 337 6.01 2.66 26.55
C PHE A 337 5.23 1.64 27.39
N HIS A 338 4.05 2.04 27.87
CA HIS A 338 3.13 1.12 28.54
C HIS A 338 2.57 0.07 27.59
N GLU A 339 2.28 0.47 26.34
CA GLU A 339 1.85 -0.45 25.28
C GLU A 339 2.91 -1.53 25.02
N LEU A 340 4.17 -1.13 24.78
CA LEU A 340 5.25 -2.07 24.50
C LEU A 340 5.47 -3.01 25.70
N LYS A 341 5.47 -2.48 26.93
CA LYS A 341 5.58 -3.31 28.14
C LYS A 341 4.45 -4.33 28.23
N GLY A 342 3.21 -3.91 27.97
CA GLY A 342 2.05 -4.82 27.92
C GLY A 342 2.26 -5.91 26.88
N GLN A 343 2.66 -5.53 25.66
CA GLN A 343 2.88 -6.47 24.56
C GLN A 343 3.95 -7.51 24.92
N MET A 344 5.08 -7.07 25.47
CA MET A 344 6.18 -7.97 25.86
C MET A 344 5.73 -8.98 26.92
N LEU A 345 4.98 -8.52 27.94
CA LEU A 345 4.43 -9.40 28.97
C LEU A 345 3.43 -10.40 28.38
N PHE A 346 2.52 -9.91 27.52
CA PHE A 346 1.51 -10.74 26.89
C PHE A 346 2.13 -11.85 26.04
N GLU A 347 3.09 -11.51 25.16
CA GLU A 347 3.70 -12.47 24.23
C GLU A 347 4.62 -13.49 24.94
N PHE A 348 5.12 -13.18 26.14
CA PHE A 348 5.86 -14.13 26.97
C PHE A 348 4.96 -14.94 27.93
N GLY A 349 3.64 -14.81 27.81
CA GLY A 349 2.67 -15.58 28.60
C GLY A 349 2.37 -14.99 29.99
N HIS A 350 2.91 -13.82 30.32
CA HIS A 350 2.56 -13.04 31.52
C HIS A 350 1.26 -12.26 31.30
N VAL A 351 0.20 -12.96 30.87
CA VAL A 351 -1.05 -12.34 30.39
C VAL A 351 -1.69 -11.45 31.46
N ALA A 352 -1.80 -11.93 32.70
CA ALA A 352 -2.37 -11.13 33.79
C ALA A 352 -1.57 -9.85 34.09
N GLU A 353 -0.23 -9.91 34.03
CA GLU A 353 0.63 -8.74 34.26
C GLU A 353 0.57 -7.74 33.09
N SER A 354 0.21 -8.19 31.88
CA SER A 354 0.11 -7.33 30.69
C SER A 354 -1.08 -6.37 30.69
N ILE A 355 -2.12 -6.66 31.48
CA ILE A 355 -3.39 -5.90 31.45
C ILE A 355 -3.20 -4.48 31.97
N GLU A 356 -2.52 -4.26 33.10
CA GLU A 356 -2.37 -2.90 33.65
C GLU A 356 -1.55 -1.97 32.74
N PRO A 357 -0.40 -2.39 32.16
CA PRO A 357 0.28 -1.58 31.15
C PRO A 357 -0.61 -1.26 29.94
N HIS A 358 -1.35 -2.23 29.39
CA HIS A 358 -2.27 -1.95 28.29
C HIS A 358 -3.43 -1.03 28.69
N ARG A 359 -3.94 -1.14 29.92
CA ARG A 359 -4.96 -0.23 30.43
C ARG A 359 -4.40 1.18 30.57
N LYS A 360 -3.18 1.32 31.06
CA LYS A 360 -2.51 2.62 31.17
C LYS A 360 -2.23 3.24 29.81
N SER A 361 -1.84 2.46 28.79
CA SER A 361 -1.66 3.00 27.44
C SER A 361 -2.97 3.56 26.87
N VAL A 362 -4.11 2.88 27.08
CA VAL A 362 -5.43 3.35 26.64
C VAL A 362 -5.93 4.57 27.45
N GLU A 363 -5.55 4.66 28.73
CA GLU A 363 -5.86 5.84 29.56
C GLU A 363 -5.12 7.09 29.05
N LEU A 364 -3.84 6.93 28.69
CA LEU A 364 -2.98 8.00 28.22
C LEU A 364 -3.33 8.44 26.79
N ASP A 365 -3.66 7.50 25.91
CA ASP A 365 -4.23 7.79 24.60
C ASP A 365 -5.50 6.97 24.34
N PRO A 366 -6.69 7.57 24.58
CA PRO A 366 -7.96 6.92 24.33
C PRO A 366 -8.34 6.92 22.84
N THR A 367 -7.61 7.62 21.96
CA THR A 367 -7.96 7.76 20.55
C THR A 367 -7.27 6.77 19.64
N ALA A 368 -6.16 6.13 20.05
CA ALA A 368 -5.59 5.01 19.30
C ALA A 368 -6.42 3.73 19.41
N ALA A 369 -6.95 3.28 18.28
CA ALA A 369 -7.70 2.03 18.21
C ALA A 369 -6.82 0.81 18.54
N LEU A 370 -5.56 0.79 18.07
CA LEU A 370 -4.64 -0.32 18.30
C LEU A 370 -4.34 -0.57 19.79
N LEU A 371 -4.22 0.49 20.60
CA LEU A 371 -4.03 0.35 22.04
C LEU A 371 -5.21 -0.38 22.70
N ARG A 372 -6.43 -0.04 22.27
CA ARG A 372 -7.66 -0.68 22.74
C ARG A 372 -7.77 -2.13 22.27
N VAL A 373 -7.33 -2.44 21.06
CA VAL A 373 -7.26 -3.82 20.55
C VAL A 373 -6.30 -4.65 21.39
N ASN A 374 -5.11 -4.12 21.71
CA ASN A 374 -4.12 -4.80 22.55
C ASN A 374 -4.68 -5.08 23.96
N LEU A 375 -5.33 -4.11 24.58
CA LEU A 375 -6.01 -4.30 25.86
C LEU A 375 -7.12 -5.37 25.78
N GLY A 376 -7.99 -5.28 24.77
CA GLY A 376 -9.05 -6.26 24.54
C GLY A 376 -8.50 -7.67 24.37
N ARG A 377 -7.42 -7.83 23.59
CA ARG A 377 -6.74 -9.11 23.39
C ARG A 377 -6.12 -9.64 24.69
N ALA A 378 -5.49 -8.78 25.49
CA ALA A 378 -4.91 -9.16 26.78
C ALA A 378 -5.98 -9.66 27.76
N LEU A 379 -7.10 -8.96 27.86
CA LEU A 379 -8.27 -9.35 28.68
C LEU A 379 -8.84 -10.71 28.25
N LEU A 380 -9.00 -10.92 26.93
CA LEU A 380 -9.48 -12.21 26.40
C LEU A 380 -8.47 -13.35 26.54
N GLY A 381 -7.18 -13.03 26.70
CA GLY A 381 -6.13 -14.02 26.93
C GLY A 381 -6.24 -14.73 28.28
N LEU A 382 -6.97 -14.17 29.25
CA LEU A 382 -7.28 -14.85 30.52
C LEU A 382 -8.33 -15.95 30.37
N GLU A 383 -9.06 -15.98 29.24
CA GLU A 383 -10.13 -16.93 28.94
C GLU A 383 -11.25 -16.99 30.00
N ASP A 384 -11.42 -15.92 30.79
CA ASP A 384 -12.47 -15.80 31.78
C ASP A 384 -13.61 -14.88 31.33
N ILE A 385 -14.83 -15.22 31.76
CA ILE A 385 -16.05 -14.46 31.43
C ILE A 385 -16.05 -13.09 32.12
N GLY A 386 -15.30 -12.92 33.22
CA GLY A 386 -15.29 -11.70 34.03
C GLY A 386 -14.72 -10.51 33.28
N HIS A 387 -13.68 -10.72 32.49
CA HIS A 387 -13.01 -9.66 31.71
C HIS A 387 -13.63 -9.45 30.32
N ALA A 388 -14.51 -10.35 29.87
CA ALA A 388 -15.11 -10.26 28.54
C ALA A 388 -15.96 -8.99 28.32
N ASP A 389 -16.60 -8.44 29.35
CA ASP A 389 -17.39 -7.20 29.23
C ASP A 389 -16.50 -5.96 29.04
N GLU A 390 -15.34 -5.91 29.72
CA GLU A 390 -14.33 -4.86 29.51
C GLU A 390 -13.76 -4.98 28.09
N ALA A 391 -13.37 -6.19 27.67
CA ALA A 391 -12.86 -6.44 26.33
C ALA A 391 -13.86 -6.01 25.24
N ILE A 392 -15.15 -6.35 25.37
CA ILE A 392 -16.20 -5.93 24.43
C ILE A 392 -16.30 -4.40 24.38
N THR A 393 -16.21 -3.72 25.52
CA THR A 393 -16.29 -2.25 25.59
C THR A 393 -15.14 -1.59 24.83
N GLU A 394 -13.93 -2.08 25.07
CA GLU A 394 -12.71 -1.56 24.45
C GLU A 394 -12.65 -1.86 22.95
N LEU A 395 -12.98 -3.08 22.54
CA LEU A 395 -13.01 -3.49 21.14
C LEU A 395 -14.13 -2.80 20.35
N LYS A 396 -15.29 -2.52 20.98
CA LYS A 396 -16.34 -1.68 20.37
C LYS A 396 -15.84 -0.26 20.10
N ARG A 397 -15.06 0.32 21.00
CA ARG A 397 -14.45 1.64 20.80
C ARG A 397 -13.41 1.58 19.68
N ALA A 398 -12.58 0.54 19.65
CA ALA A 398 -11.60 0.33 18.58
C ALA A 398 -12.24 0.31 17.20
N VAL A 399 -13.31 -0.48 16.99
CA VAL A 399 -13.99 -0.55 15.68
C VAL A 399 -14.84 0.68 15.34
N LEU A 400 -15.07 1.59 16.29
CA LEU A 400 -15.67 2.90 16.00
C LEU A 400 -14.62 3.89 15.49
N LEU A 401 -13.40 3.81 16.01
CA LEU A 401 -12.24 4.60 15.59
C LEU A 401 -11.72 4.11 14.23
N GLU A 402 -11.51 2.80 14.08
CA GLU A 402 -11.07 2.14 12.85
C GLU A 402 -12.08 1.09 12.40
N LYS A 403 -13.03 1.49 11.56
CA LYS A 403 -14.14 0.62 11.12
C LYS A 403 -13.69 -0.56 10.27
N ASP A 404 -12.57 -0.39 9.57
CA ASP A 404 -11.93 -1.34 8.66
C ASP A 404 -10.88 -2.22 9.34
N ASN A 405 -10.65 -2.07 10.64
CA ASN A 405 -9.76 -2.94 11.39
C ASN A 405 -10.36 -4.35 11.55
N ALA A 406 -10.05 -5.21 10.59
CA ALA A 406 -10.55 -6.59 10.56
C ALA A 406 -10.12 -7.41 11.78
N PHE A 407 -8.95 -7.09 12.37
CA PHE A 407 -8.44 -7.79 13.55
C PHE A 407 -9.21 -7.39 14.81
N ALA A 408 -9.54 -6.11 14.98
CA ALA A 408 -10.41 -5.64 16.06
C ALA A 408 -11.79 -6.31 16.02
N TRP A 409 -12.38 -6.45 14.83
CA TRP A 409 -13.64 -7.19 14.65
C TRP A 409 -13.51 -8.69 14.99
N PHE A 410 -12.37 -9.30 14.67
CA PHE A 410 -12.09 -10.69 15.02
C PHE A 410 -11.97 -10.88 16.54
N GLU A 411 -11.24 -10.01 17.23
CA GLU A 411 -11.16 -10.05 18.70
C GLU A 411 -12.52 -9.79 19.34
N LEU A 412 -13.34 -8.89 18.78
CA LEU A 412 -14.69 -8.64 19.24
C LEU A 412 -15.59 -9.88 19.08
N SER A 413 -15.40 -10.67 18.02
CA SER A 413 -16.14 -11.92 17.84
C SER A 413 -15.74 -12.98 18.87
N ARG A 414 -14.46 -13.07 19.22
CA ARG A 414 -13.96 -13.92 20.32
C ARG A 414 -14.60 -13.51 21.66
N ALA A 415 -14.66 -12.22 21.93
CA ALA A 415 -15.25 -11.69 23.16
C ALA A 415 -16.74 -12.06 23.31
N TYR A 416 -17.53 -11.86 22.25
CA TYR A 416 -18.94 -12.29 22.25
C TYR A 416 -19.09 -13.82 22.36
N GLY A 417 -18.23 -14.58 21.69
CA GLY A 417 -18.20 -16.04 21.79
C GLY A 417 -17.98 -16.51 23.23
N LEU A 418 -17.04 -15.89 23.95
CA LEU A 418 -16.75 -16.18 25.35
C LEU A 418 -17.95 -15.88 26.26
N LYS A 419 -18.72 -14.82 25.96
CA LYS A 419 -19.99 -14.50 26.66
C LYS A 419 -21.16 -15.40 26.25
N GLY A 420 -21.01 -16.25 25.23
CA GLY A 420 -22.10 -17.04 24.65
C GLY A 420 -23.08 -16.24 23.79
N ASP A 421 -22.77 -14.99 23.44
CA ASP A 421 -23.57 -14.17 22.52
C ASP A 421 -23.25 -14.54 21.06
N ILE A 422 -23.72 -15.72 20.67
CA ILE A 422 -23.44 -16.31 19.35
C ILE A 422 -23.91 -15.42 18.18
N PRO A 423 -25.11 -14.79 18.21
CA PRO A 423 -25.54 -13.90 17.13
C PRO A 423 -24.60 -12.72 16.93
N MET A 424 -24.13 -12.08 18.01
CA MET A 424 -23.16 -10.99 17.92
C MET A 424 -21.77 -11.47 17.50
N ALA A 425 -21.33 -12.65 17.95
CA ALA A 425 -20.08 -13.26 17.50
C ALA A 425 -20.09 -13.51 15.97
N HIS A 426 -21.22 -14.00 15.43
CA HIS A 426 -21.38 -14.16 13.99
C HIS A 426 -21.35 -12.82 13.25
N LEU A 427 -22.02 -11.78 13.77
CA LEU A 427 -21.97 -10.44 13.17
C LEU A 427 -20.54 -9.89 13.14
N ALA A 428 -19.82 -9.92 14.27
CA ALA A 428 -18.45 -9.43 14.35
C ALA A 428 -17.50 -10.23 13.43
N THR A 429 -17.72 -11.55 13.30
CA THR A 429 -16.98 -12.38 12.32
C THR A 429 -17.30 -11.96 10.88
N ALA A 430 -18.56 -11.65 10.58
CA ALA A 430 -18.97 -11.17 9.26
C ALA A 430 -18.28 -9.85 8.90
N GLU A 431 -18.24 -8.89 9.84
CA GLU A 431 -17.53 -7.61 9.68
C GLU A 431 -16.04 -7.84 9.43
N SER A 432 -15.35 -8.63 10.28
CA SER A 432 -13.94 -8.96 10.12
C SER A 432 -13.63 -9.52 8.72
N LYS A 433 -14.44 -10.47 8.26
CA LYS A 433 -14.29 -11.09 6.93
C LYS A 433 -14.58 -10.11 5.81
N TYR A 434 -15.57 -9.23 5.99
CA TYR A 434 -15.90 -8.20 5.01
C TYR A 434 -14.74 -7.23 4.80
N GLN A 435 -14.17 -6.71 5.90
CA GLN A 435 -13.04 -5.78 5.87
C GLN A 435 -11.76 -6.44 5.33
N SER A 436 -11.58 -7.75 5.58
CA SER A 436 -10.49 -8.54 4.98
C SER A 436 -10.70 -8.89 3.50
N GLY A 437 -11.79 -8.40 2.86
CA GLY A 437 -12.12 -8.72 1.46
C GLY A 437 -12.68 -10.12 1.21
N GLN A 438 -12.88 -10.93 2.26
CA GLN A 438 -13.44 -12.29 2.21
C GLN A 438 -14.98 -12.25 2.17
N VAL A 439 -15.51 -11.53 1.18
CA VAL A 439 -16.93 -11.15 1.07
C VAL A 439 -17.88 -12.36 1.02
N GLY A 440 -17.44 -13.49 0.47
CA GLY A 440 -18.22 -14.73 0.44
C GLY A 440 -18.42 -15.35 1.83
N GLU A 441 -17.37 -15.39 2.64
CA GLU A 441 -17.44 -15.86 4.04
C GLU A 441 -18.21 -14.86 4.90
N ALA A 442 -17.99 -13.56 4.69
CA ALA A 442 -18.72 -12.50 5.38
C ALA A 442 -20.24 -12.68 5.24
N ALA A 443 -20.72 -12.99 4.02
CA ALA A 443 -22.13 -13.25 3.77
C ALA A 443 -22.66 -14.48 4.53
N GLN A 444 -21.88 -15.55 4.65
CA GLN A 444 -22.29 -16.74 5.40
C GLN A 444 -22.48 -16.44 6.88
N PHE A 445 -21.52 -15.74 7.50
CA PHE A 445 -21.62 -15.37 8.90
C PHE A 445 -22.71 -14.33 9.16
N ALA A 446 -22.90 -13.36 8.26
CA ALA A 446 -23.99 -12.39 8.35
C ALA A 446 -25.36 -13.09 8.32
N GLN A 447 -25.53 -14.11 7.47
CA GLN A 447 -26.77 -14.90 7.42
C GLN A 447 -27.04 -15.63 8.74
N ARG A 448 -26.01 -16.25 9.35
CA ARG A 448 -26.14 -16.92 10.66
C ARG A 448 -26.43 -15.92 11.79
N ALA A 449 -25.86 -14.72 11.73
CA ALA A 449 -26.16 -13.67 12.70
C ALA A 449 -27.66 -13.29 12.68
N LEU A 450 -28.25 -13.19 11.49
CA LEU A 450 -29.66 -12.84 11.31
C LEU A 450 -30.65 -13.83 11.94
N GLU A 451 -30.23 -15.07 12.22
CA GLU A 451 -31.09 -16.08 12.86
C GLU A 451 -31.38 -15.74 14.33
N GLY A 452 -30.46 -15.05 15.02
CA GLY A 452 -30.60 -14.69 16.43
C GLY A 452 -30.67 -13.19 16.73
N LEU A 453 -30.34 -12.31 15.77
CA LEU A 453 -30.39 -10.87 15.99
C LEU A 453 -31.83 -10.32 16.02
N PRO A 454 -32.19 -9.46 17.00
CA PRO A 454 -33.54 -8.91 17.14
C PRO A 454 -34.01 -8.15 15.89
N GLN A 455 -35.30 -8.30 15.55
CA GLN A 455 -35.93 -7.56 14.46
C GLN A 455 -35.85 -6.05 14.69
N GLY A 456 -35.47 -5.29 13.66
CA GLY A 456 -35.33 -3.83 13.75
C GLY A 456 -34.09 -3.32 14.49
N SER A 457 -33.24 -4.20 15.04
CA SER A 457 -31.99 -3.77 15.70
C SER A 457 -30.98 -3.16 14.70
N PRO A 458 -30.12 -2.23 15.15
CA PRO A 458 -29.00 -1.74 14.34
C PRO A 458 -28.06 -2.86 13.87
N ASP A 459 -27.80 -3.86 14.72
CA ASP A 459 -26.96 -5.02 14.42
C ASP A 459 -27.52 -5.86 13.28
N ARG A 460 -28.84 -6.08 13.28
CA ARG A 460 -29.52 -6.77 12.18
C ARG A 460 -29.39 -6.02 10.87
N ARG A 461 -29.47 -4.68 10.88
CA ARG A 461 -29.28 -3.87 9.67
C ARG A 461 -27.85 -4.00 9.14
N ARG A 462 -26.83 -3.93 10.01
CA ARG A 462 -25.43 -4.15 9.61
C ARG A 462 -25.22 -5.50 8.93
N ALA A 463 -25.76 -6.59 9.49
CA ALA A 463 -25.71 -7.91 8.86
C ALA A 463 -26.39 -7.93 7.46
N GLN A 464 -27.50 -7.22 7.31
CA GLN A 464 -28.19 -7.10 6.01
C GLN A 464 -27.37 -6.30 5.00
N ASP A 465 -26.68 -5.25 5.43
CA ASP A 465 -25.83 -4.41 4.59
C ASP A 465 -24.65 -5.24 4.03
N ILE A 466 -24.00 -6.07 4.86
CA ILE A 466 -22.95 -7.00 4.42
C ILE A 466 -23.48 -7.97 3.35
N LEU A 467 -24.66 -8.55 3.56
CA LEU A 467 -25.29 -9.45 2.58
C LEU A 467 -25.60 -8.74 1.27
N ALA A 468 -26.10 -7.50 1.33
CA ALA A 468 -26.40 -6.71 0.15
C ALA A 468 -25.13 -6.39 -0.64
N ALA A 469 -24.07 -5.93 0.04
CA ALA A 469 -22.76 -5.65 -0.54
C ALA A 469 -22.16 -6.91 -1.20
N ALA A 470 -22.26 -8.06 -0.54
CA ALA A 470 -21.77 -9.32 -1.08
C ALA A 470 -22.49 -9.75 -2.36
N ARG A 471 -23.83 -9.60 -2.40
CA ARG A 471 -24.63 -9.89 -3.59
C ARG A 471 -24.28 -8.98 -4.76
N ALA A 472 -24.08 -7.68 -4.49
CA ALA A 472 -23.70 -6.70 -5.51
C ALA A 472 -22.35 -7.08 -6.14
N ARG A 473 -21.33 -7.40 -5.33
CA ARG A 473 -20.01 -7.80 -5.82
C ARG A 473 -20.06 -9.08 -6.67
N ALA A 474 -20.85 -10.07 -6.24
CA ALA A 474 -21.05 -11.30 -7.01
C ALA A 474 -21.82 -11.08 -8.33
N ALA A 475 -22.70 -10.09 -8.41
CA ALA A 475 -23.37 -9.71 -9.66
C ALA A 475 -22.40 -9.01 -10.62
N SER A 476 -21.57 -8.09 -10.15
CA SER A 476 -20.55 -7.41 -10.96
C SER A 476 -19.51 -8.37 -11.53
N ALA A 477 -19.10 -9.39 -10.76
CA ALA A 477 -18.16 -10.40 -11.23
C ALA A 477 -18.72 -11.34 -12.31
N ARG A 478 -20.05 -11.49 -12.40
CA ARG A 478 -20.71 -12.29 -13.46
C ARG A 478 -20.94 -11.52 -14.76
N ASN A 479 -20.87 -10.18 -14.70
CA ASN A 479 -21.06 -9.29 -15.85
C ASN A 479 -19.73 -8.81 -16.46
N ARG A 480 -18.59 -9.22 -15.88
CA ARG A 480 -17.25 -9.11 -16.46
C ARG A 480 -16.87 -10.44 -17.08
#